data_AF-A0A232FB72-F1
#
_entry.id   AF-A0A232FB72-F1
#
_cell.length_a   1.000
_cell.length_b   1.000
_cell.length_c   1.000
_cell.angle_alpha   90.00
_cell.angle_beta   90.00
_cell.angle_gamma   90.00
#
_symmetry.space_group_name_H-M   'P 1'
#
loop_
_entity.id
_entity.type
_entity.pdbx_description
1 polymer ?
#
loop_
_entity_poly.entity_id
_entity_poly.type
_entity_poly.pdbx_seq_one_letter_code
_entity_poly.pdbx_strand_id
1 'polypeptide(L)'
;MKVITSLVIFGLAAIAYAAVVPELSVPADVKVDFEPQCPVVNGPNVTLIANPDNCTTYFSCDMGKAWEMACPIGLHFNDKEKVCDWPERACCDPAYDPEKKCEEKSEENSQ
;
A
#
# COMPACT_ATOMS: atom_id res chain seq x y z
N MET A 1 -49.95 28.82 13.72
CA MET A 1 -49.19 28.07 14.74
C MET A 1 -48.62 26.81 14.09
N LYS A 2 -47.45 26.93 13.45
CA LYS A 2 -46.74 25.87 12.72
C LYS A 2 -45.34 25.78 13.33
N VAL A 3 -45.24 25.15 14.49
CA VAL A 3 -43.95 24.98 15.20
C VAL A 3 -43.78 23.61 15.86
N ILE A 4 -44.78 22.72 15.77
CA ILE A 4 -44.74 21.41 16.47
C ILE A 4 -44.36 20.27 15.51
N THR A 5 -44.59 20.42 14.19
CA THR A 5 -44.30 19.36 13.21
C THR A 5 -42.87 19.33 12.67
N SER A 6 -42.06 20.38 12.87
CA SER A 6 -40.66 20.39 12.41
C SER A 6 -39.69 19.65 13.35
N LEU A 7 -39.98 19.57 14.65
CA LEU A 7 -39.07 18.91 15.60
C LEU A 7 -39.14 17.38 15.56
N VAL A 8 -40.22 16.81 15.03
CA VAL A 8 -40.40 15.34 14.98
C VAL A 8 -39.77 14.71 13.74
N ILE A 9 -39.59 15.49 12.65
CA ILE A 9 -39.00 14.99 11.39
C ILE A 9 -37.48 14.83 11.53
N PHE A 10 -36.80 15.73 12.26
CA PHE A 10 -35.37 15.58 12.51
C PHE A 10 -35.05 14.49 13.54
N GLY A 11 -36.00 14.13 14.41
CA GLY A 11 -35.80 13.11 15.45
C GLY A 11 -35.97 11.66 14.99
N LEU A 12 -36.88 11.38 14.06
CA LEU A 12 -37.12 10.00 13.60
C LEU A 12 -36.11 9.55 12.54
N ALA A 13 -35.55 10.48 11.75
CA ALA A 13 -34.54 10.15 10.76
C ALA A 13 -33.20 9.72 11.40
N ALA A 14 -32.82 10.33 12.53
CA ALA A 14 -31.57 10.01 13.23
C ALA A 14 -31.56 8.57 13.79
N ILE A 15 -32.70 8.10 14.30
CA ILE A 15 -32.82 6.77 14.92
C ILE A 15 -32.83 5.68 13.83
N ALA A 16 -33.43 5.95 12.67
CA ALA A 16 -33.36 5.04 11.54
C ALA A 16 -31.95 5.00 10.93
N TYR A 17 -31.27 6.15 10.78
CA TYR A 17 -29.93 6.22 10.17
C TYR A 17 -28.89 5.39 10.93
N ALA A 18 -28.94 5.38 12.27
CA ALA A 18 -28.04 4.58 13.10
C ALA A 18 -28.28 3.06 13.01
N ALA A 19 -29.45 2.61 12.52
CA ALA A 19 -29.81 1.19 12.42
C ALA A 19 -29.65 0.61 11.00
N VAL A 20 -29.53 1.45 9.96
CA VAL A 20 -29.24 1.00 8.58
C VAL A 20 -27.74 1.05 8.25
N VAL A 21 -26.95 1.73 9.06
CA VAL A 21 -25.50 1.58 9.02
C VAL A 21 -25.21 0.38 9.95
N PRO A 22 -24.95 -0.83 9.44
CA PRO A 22 -24.09 -1.69 10.24
C PRO A 22 -22.86 -0.83 10.48
N GLU A 23 -22.46 -0.63 11.74
CA GLU A 23 -21.06 -0.41 11.97
C GLU A 23 -20.37 -1.53 11.20
N LEU A 24 -19.81 -1.23 10.02
CA LEU A 24 -18.62 -1.92 9.58
C LEU A 24 -17.59 -1.54 10.64
N SER A 25 -17.71 -2.23 11.78
CA SER A 25 -16.72 -2.37 12.80
C SER A 25 -15.61 -3.11 12.09
N VAL A 26 -14.80 -2.35 11.33
CA VAL A 26 -13.49 -2.82 10.93
C VAL A 26 -12.76 -3.01 12.26
N PRO A 27 -12.41 -4.25 12.65
CA PRO A 27 -11.66 -4.48 13.88
C PRO A 27 -10.46 -3.52 13.92
N ALA A 28 -10.15 -2.96 15.09
CA ALA A 28 -8.97 -2.11 15.27
C ALA A 28 -7.64 -2.86 15.00
N ASP A 29 -7.73 -4.17 14.73
CA ASP A 29 -6.68 -5.11 14.37
C ASP A 29 -6.70 -5.57 12.90
N VAL A 30 -7.55 -5.02 12.02
CA VAL A 30 -7.42 -5.29 10.57
C VAL A 30 -6.18 -4.59 10.06
N LYS A 31 -5.08 -5.34 10.03
CA LYS A 31 -3.98 -5.05 9.12
C LYS A 31 -4.56 -5.18 7.72
N VAL A 32 -4.58 -4.07 6.98
CA VAL A 32 -4.82 -4.12 5.54
C VAL A 32 -3.55 -4.74 4.98
N ASP A 33 -3.51 -6.06 4.95
CA ASP A 33 -2.39 -6.81 4.42
C ASP A 33 -2.23 -6.41 2.95
N PHE A 34 -1.03 -5.95 2.59
CA PHE A 34 -0.73 -5.60 1.22
C PHE A 34 -0.84 -6.86 0.34
N GLU A 35 -1.88 -6.91 -0.51
CA GLU A 35 -2.02 -7.97 -1.51
C GLU A 35 -1.33 -7.54 -2.81
N PRO A 36 -0.22 -8.19 -3.22
CA PRO A 36 0.51 -7.79 -4.43
C PRO A 36 -0.31 -8.10 -5.68
N GLN A 37 -0.60 -7.08 -6.47
CA GLN A 37 -1.39 -7.22 -7.69
C GLN A 37 -0.53 -7.73 -8.86
N CYS A 38 -0.60 -9.02 -9.14
CA CYS A 38 0.13 -9.66 -10.24
C CYS A 38 -0.71 -9.78 -11.53
N PRO A 39 -0.09 -9.64 -12.71
CA PRO A 39 -0.78 -9.89 -13.97
C PRO A 39 -1.10 -11.39 -14.13
N VAL A 40 -2.32 -11.71 -14.58
CA VAL A 40 -2.78 -13.10 -14.81
C VAL A 40 -1.99 -13.78 -15.93
N VAL A 41 -1.54 -13.00 -16.92
CA VAL A 41 -0.74 -13.50 -18.06
C VAL A 41 0.65 -12.87 -18.00
N ASN A 42 1.68 -13.70 -18.05
CA ASN A 42 3.07 -13.25 -18.03
C ASN A 42 3.42 -12.46 -19.30
N GLY A 43 4.17 -11.38 -19.12
CA GLY A 43 4.76 -10.60 -20.21
C GLY A 43 6.11 -11.17 -20.66
N PRO A 44 6.82 -10.44 -21.55
CA PRO A 44 8.16 -10.84 -21.99
C PRO A 44 9.22 -10.75 -20.87
N ASN A 45 8.95 -9.97 -19.82
CA ASN A 45 9.79 -9.82 -18.65
C ASN A 45 9.03 -10.22 -17.38
N VAL A 46 9.75 -10.72 -16.38
CA VAL A 46 9.19 -11.01 -15.06
C VAL A 46 8.69 -9.72 -14.40
N THR A 47 7.52 -9.78 -13.77
CA THR A 47 6.98 -8.68 -12.97
C THR A 47 7.45 -8.84 -11.53
N LEU A 48 8.18 -7.85 -11.03
CA LEU A 48 8.64 -7.79 -9.64
C LEU A 48 7.99 -6.59 -8.92
N ILE A 49 7.48 -6.83 -7.72
CA ILE A 49 6.76 -5.85 -6.89
C ILE A 49 7.47 -5.72 -5.55
N ALA A 50 7.72 -4.49 -5.09
CA ALA A 50 8.30 -4.26 -3.77
C ALA A 50 7.36 -4.71 -2.64
N ASN A 51 7.94 -5.20 -1.54
CA ASN A 51 7.19 -5.45 -0.32
C ASN A 51 7.19 -4.17 0.56
N PRO A 52 6.02 -3.53 0.80
CA PRO A 52 5.95 -2.30 1.59
C PRO A 52 6.23 -2.52 3.08
N ASP A 53 6.08 -3.75 3.57
CA ASP A 53 6.24 -4.08 4.98
C ASP A 53 7.64 -4.61 5.31
N ASN A 54 8.41 -5.04 4.29
CA ASN A 54 9.74 -5.60 4.48
C ASN A 54 10.66 -5.31 3.28
N CYS A 55 11.55 -4.34 3.45
CA CYS A 55 12.52 -3.98 2.41
C CYS A 55 13.50 -5.07 1.99
N THR A 56 13.68 -6.10 2.82
CA THR A 56 14.55 -7.25 2.50
C THR A 56 13.85 -8.32 1.66
N THR A 57 12.56 -8.14 1.34
CA THR A 57 11.81 -9.05 0.46
C THR A 57 11.12 -8.29 -0.68
N TYR A 58 10.76 -9.05 -1.71
CA TYR A 58 9.99 -8.58 -2.86
C TYR A 58 9.11 -9.71 -3.37
N PHE A 59 8.13 -9.40 -4.22
CA PHE A 59 7.27 -10.40 -4.83
C PHE A 59 7.65 -10.61 -6.30
N SER A 60 7.90 -11.86 -6.68
CA SER A 60 7.99 -12.27 -8.08
C SER A 60 6.65 -12.81 -8.54
N CYS A 61 6.09 -12.22 -9.59
CA CYS A 61 4.82 -12.66 -10.15
C CYS A 61 5.00 -13.80 -11.15
N ASP A 62 4.09 -14.76 -11.09
CA ASP A 62 3.92 -15.79 -12.11
C ASP A 62 2.43 -16.16 -12.23
N MET A 63 1.86 -16.00 -13.43
CA MET A 63 0.47 -16.37 -13.75
C MET A 63 -0.57 -15.87 -12.72
N GLY A 64 -0.49 -14.58 -12.36
CA GLY A 64 -1.41 -13.94 -11.40
C GLY A 64 -1.06 -14.20 -9.93
N LYS A 65 -0.03 -14.98 -9.63
CA LYS A 65 0.38 -15.29 -8.26
C LYS A 65 1.66 -14.57 -7.87
N ALA A 66 1.64 -13.94 -6.70
CA ALA A 66 2.81 -13.34 -6.06
C ALA A 66 3.56 -14.39 -5.24
N TRP A 67 4.86 -14.51 -5.48
CA TRP A 67 5.76 -15.34 -4.67
C TRP A 67 6.73 -14.43 -3.94
N GLU A 68 6.73 -14.46 -2.61
CA GLU A 68 7.67 -13.68 -1.81
C GLU A 68 9.09 -14.27 -1.93
N MET A 69 10.04 -13.39 -2.24
CA MET A 69 11.44 -13.68 -2.45
C MET A 69 12.27 -12.82 -1.51
N ALA A 70 13.32 -13.40 -0.92
CA ALA A 70 14.25 -12.67 -0.08
C ALA A 70 15.43 -12.13 -0.89
N CYS A 71 15.83 -10.89 -0.59
CA CYS A 71 17.11 -10.36 -1.00
C CYS A 71 18.27 -11.03 -0.23
N PRO A 72 19.49 -11.02 -0.78
CA PRO A 72 20.67 -11.37 -0.01
C PRO A 72 20.80 -10.54 1.27
N ILE A 73 21.48 -11.09 2.28
CA ILE A 73 21.63 -10.45 3.59
C ILE A 73 22.18 -9.04 3.44
N GLY A 74 21.50 -8.08 4.07
CA GLY A 74 21.90 -6.67 4.10
C GLY A 74 21.53 -5.87 2.85
N LEU A 75 20.84 -6.48 1.88
CA LEU A 75 20.34 -5.78 0.69
C LEU A 75 18.83 -5.57 0.78
N HIS A 76 18.38 -4.46 0.20
CA HIS A 76 16.98 -4.09 0.08
C HIS A 76 16.54 -4.16 -1.39
N PHE A 77 15.27 -4.44 -1.64
CA PHE A 77 14.74 -4.43 -3.00
C PHE A 77 14.62 -2.98 -3.51
N ASN A 78 15.28 -2.70 -4.64
CA ASN A 78 15.18 -1.44 -5.36
C ASN A 78 14.04 -1.55 -6.39
N ASP A 79 12.91 -0.89 -6.12
CA ASP A 79 11.73 -0.99 -6.98
C ASP A 79 11.93 -0.32 -8.36
N LYS A 80 12.83 0.65 -8.45
CA LYS A 80 13.14 1.36 -9.70
C LYS A 80 13.97 0.50 -10.65
N GLU A 81 15.04 -0.09 -10.12
CA GLU A 81 15.99 -0.92 -10.89
C GLU A 81 15.59 -2.40 -10.93
N LYS A 82 14.57 -2.80 -10.16
CA LYS A 82 14.05 -4.18 -10.05
C LYS A 82 15.14 -5.19 -9.66
N VAL A 83 16.00 -4.81 -8.70
CA VAL A 83 17.13 -5.62 -8.21
C VAL A 83 17.32 -5.43 -6.70
N CYS A 84 17.92 -6.40 -6.01
CA CYS A 84 18.39 -6.20 -4.65
C CYS A 84 19.66 -5.33 -4.64
N ASP A 85 19.64 -4.26 -3.86
CA ASP A 85 20.68 -3.26 -3.81
C ASP A 85 20.98 -2.83 -2.36
N TRP A 86 22.06 -2.09 -2.15
CA TRP A 86 22.38 -1.45 -0.89
C TRP A 86 21.23 -0.54 -0.43
N PRO A 87 20.88 -0.53 0.87
CA PRO A 87 19.74 0.24 1.38
C PRO A 87 19.73 1.72 0.97
N GLU A 88 20.89 2.37 0.91
CA GLU A 88 21.04 3.79 0.54
C GLU A 88 20.80 4.06 -0.96
N ARG A 89 20.73 3.00 -1.78
CA ARG A 89 20.39 3.06 -3.21
C ARG A 89 19.01 2.49 -3.52
N ALA A 90 18.56 1.53 -2.71
CA ALA A 90 17.27 0.86 -2.88
C ALA A 90 16.09 1.74 -2.48
N CYS A 91 16.31 2.70 -1.56
CA CYS A 91 15.34 3.74 -1.22
C CYS A 91 14.02 3.20 -0.65
N CYS A 92 14.06 2.01 -0.06
CA CYS A 92 12.88 1.36 0.51
C CYS A 92 12.66 1.74 1.98
N ASP A 93 13.74 1.87 2.76
CA ASP A 93 13.68 2.17 4.19
C ASP A 93 14.16 3.60 4.46
N PRO A 94 13.30 4.50 4.97
CA PRO A 94 13.66 5.87 5.32
C PRO A 94 14.82 5.99 6.33
N ALA A 95 15.08 4.97 7.14
CA ALA A 95 16.19 4.97 8.08
C ALA A 95 17.57 5.00 7.37
N TYR A 96 17.62 4.56 6.12
CA TYR A 96 18.84 4.53 5.30
C TYR A 96 18.94 5.70 4.30
N ASP A 97 17.96 6.62 4.32
CA ASP A 97 17.99 7.86 3.52
C ASP A 97 17.63 9.11 4.35
N PRO A 98 18.47 9.49 5.34
CA PRO A 98 18.22 10.67 6.18
C PRO A 98 18.34 12.00 5.42
N GLU A 99 18.97 12.00 4.24
CA GLU A 99 19.22 13.19 3.41
C GLU A 99 18.30 13.28 2.18
N LYS A 100 17.32 12.36 2.02
CA LYS A 100 16.38 12.30 0.87
C LYS A 100 17.07 12.17 -0.50
N LYS A 101 18.26 11.59 -0.54
CA LYS A 101 19.06 11.43 -1.77
C LYS A 101 18.37 10.53 -2.80
N CYS A 102 17.44 9.69 -2.35
CA CYS A 102 16.64 8.84 -3.22
C CYS A 102 15.59 9.60 -4.02
N GLU A 103 15.04 10.68 -3.45
CA GLU A 103 14.04 11.53 -4.10
C GLU A 103 14.69 12.46 -5.15
N GLU A 104 15.94 12.89 -4.93
CA GLU A 104 16.64 13.82 -5.84
C GLU A 104 17.18 13.17 -7.13
N LYS A 105 17.48 11.86 -7.12
CA LYS A 105 18.07 11.16 -8.29
C LYS A 105 17.10 10.84 -9.43
N SER A 106 15.79 11.00 -9.24
CA SER A 106 14.81 10.80 -10.32
C SER A 106 14.75 11.99 -11.28
N GLU A 107 15.17 13.19 -10.87
CA GLU A 107 15.08 14.41 -11.66
C GLU A 107 16.36 14.72 -12.45
N GLU A 108 17.55 14.37 -11.94
CA GLU A 108 18.83 14.74 -12.58
C GLU A 108 19.24 13.82 -13.76
N ASN A 109 18.59 12.67 -13.93
CA ASN A 109 18.83 11.75 -15.07
C ASN A 109 17.84 11.92 -16.24
N SER A 110 17.08 13.02 -16.26
CA SER A 110 16.19 13.38 -17.37
C SER A 110 16.76 14.47 -18.28
N GLN A 111 18.09 14.55 -18.40
CA GLN A 111 18.75 15.50 -19.29
C GLN A 111 19.71 14.81 -20.26
#